data_AF-K5Y0V7-F1
#
_entry.id   AF-K5Y0V7-F1
#
_cell.length_a   1.000
_cell.length_b   1.000
_cell.length_c   1.000
_cell.angle_alpha   90.00
_cell.angle_beta   90.00
_cell.angle_gamma   90.00
#
_symmetry.space_group_name_H-M   'P 1'
#
loop_
_entity.id
_entity.type
_entity.pdbx_description
1 polymer ?
#
loop_
_entity_poly.entity_id
_entity_poly.type
_entity_poly.pdbx_seq_one_letter_code
_entity_poly.pdbx_strand_id
1 'polypeptide(L)'
;MPSVRLRYPRPQDPDPVRYAVLASIAEDMAKASNRKIRIGLRRGIRHISADMARANFAAKDIDKPFEEAPPWAANVPALPEWVFLEKGNVVNPKRINPFAKRRIMSIVALQLRNI
;
A
#
# COMPACT_ATOMS: atom_id res chain seq x y z
N MET A 1 -15.77 1.92 23.79
CA MET A 1 -14.51 1.14 23.79
C MET A 1 -13.35 2.12 23.65
N PRO A 2 -12.41 2.24 24.61
CA PRO A 2 -11.31 3.17 24.48
C PRO A 2 -10.28 2.62 23.49
N SER A 3 -10.06 3.33 22.38
CA SER A 3 -9.06 3.01 21.38
C SER A 3 -7.68 3.30 21.96
N VAL A 4 -6.96 2.27 22.40
CA VAL A 4 -5.55 2.36 22.79
C VAL A 4 -4.76 2.76 21.55
N ARG A 5 -4.45 4.05 21.39
CA ARG A 5 -3.47 4.50 20.40
C ARG A 5 -2.10 4.10 20.92
N LEU A 6 -1.57 2.96 20.46
CA LEU A 6 -0.17 2.60 20.67
C LEU A 6 0.70 3.73 20.10
N ARG A 7 1.24 4.58 20.98
CA ARG A 7 2.24 5.60 20.65
C ARG A 7 3.59 4.90 20.47
N TYR A 8 3.70 4.10 19.42
CA TYR A 8 5.00 3.59 19.01
C TYR A 8 5.87 4.79 18.58
N PRO A 9 7.12 4.93 19.05
CA PRO A 9 7.99 5.99 18.57
C PRO A 9 8.05 5.91 17.04
N ARG A 10 8.00 7.06 16.37
CA ARG A 10 8.10 7.10 14.90
C ARG A 10 9.35 6.29 14.50
N PRO A 11 9.23 5.28 13.63
CA PRO A 11 10.40 4.58 13.16
C PRO A 11 11.32 5.62 12.53
N GLN A 12 12.51 5.79 13.11
CA GLN A 12 13.55 6.65 12.55
C GLN A 12 14.57 5.70 11.95
N ASP A 13 14.66 5.73 10.63
CA ASP A 13 15.64 4.96 9.90
C ASP A 13 16.75 5.93 9.45
N PRO A 14 18.01 5.70 9.84
CA PRO A 14 19.12 6.59 9.49
C PRO A 14 19.43 6.59 7.99
N ASP A 15 19.02 5.56 7.25
CA ASP A 15 19.15 5.51 5.79
C ASP A 15 17.92 6.18 5.15
N PRO A 16 18.09 7.35 4.50
CA PRO A 16 16.97 8.08 3.90
C PRO A 16 16.31 7.31 2.75
N VAL A 17 17.07 6.53 2.00
CA VAL A 17 16.55 5.72 0.88
C VAL A 17 15.69 4.61 1.44
N ARG A 18 16.21 3.87 2.41
CA ARG A 18 15.45 2.78 3.07
C ARG A 18 14.19 3.32 3.73
N TYR A 19 14.27 4.46 4.41
CA TYR A 19 13.11 5.07 5.03
C TYR A 19 12.03 5.47 4.01
N ALA A 20 12.44 6.05 2.89
CA ALA A 20 11.55 6.40 1.79
C ALA A 20 10.89 5.16 1.13
N VAL A 21 11.63 4.06 0.98
CA VAL A 21 11.07 2.79 0.49
C VAL A 21 10.02 2.27 1.47
N LEU A 22 10.33 2.19 2.78
CA LEU A 22 9.41 1.70 3.81
C LEU A 22 8.12 2.54 3.87
N ALA A 23 8.24 3.86 3.81
CA ALA A 23 7.10 4.76 3.81
C ALA A 23 6.20 4.56 2.57
N SER A 24 6.80 4.31 1.40
CA SER A 24 6.06 4.03 0.17
C SER A 24 5.35 2.68 0.21
N ILE A 25 6.01 1.63 0.74
CA ILE A 25 5.39 0.33 0.95
C ILE A 25 4.19 0.44 1.89
N ALA A 26 4.34 1.17 3.00
CA ALA A 26 3.26 1.35 3.97
C ALA A 26 2.03 2.04 3.35
N GLU A 27 2.25 3.07 2.52
CA GLU A 27 1.18 3.74 1.77
C GLU A 27 0.52 2.81 0.73
N ASP A 28 1.32 2.04 -0.01
CA ASP A 28 0.80 1.15 -1.05
C ASP A 28 0.05 -0.06 -0.48
N MET A 29 0.46 -0.57 0.68
CA MET A 29 -0.25 -1.61 1.41
C MET A 29 -1.66 -1.17 1.81
N ALA A 30 -1.84 0.07 2.29
CA ALA A 30 -3.17 0.61 2.59
C ALA A 30 -4.04 0.68 1.32
N LYS A 31 -3.49 1.20 0.21
CA LYS A 31 -4.18 1.23 -1.09
C LYS A 31 -4.58 -0.15 -1.59
N ALA A 32 -3.68 -1.12 -1.52
CA ALA A 32 -3.92 -2.49 -1.97
C ALA A 32 -5.00 -3.18 -1.11
N SER A 33 -4.97 -2.97 0.20
CA SER A 33 -6.00 -3.46 1.13
C SER A 33 -7.36 -2.84 0.83
N ASN A 34 -7.41 -1.53 0.61
CA ASN A 34 -8.65 -0.81 0.27
C ASN A 34 -9.22 -1.24 -1.08
N ARG A 35 -8.37 -1.58 -2.04
CA ARG A 35 -8.82 -2.18 -3.32
C ARG A 35 -9.53 -3.52 -3.09
N LYS A 36 -8.99 -4.38 -2.21
CA LYS A 36 -9.61 -5.66 -1.84
C LYS A 36 -10.93 -5.45 -1.08
N ILE A 37 -10.95 -4.54 -0.09
CA ILE A 37 -12.16 -4.17 0.64
C ILE A 37 -13.25 -3.68 -0.32
N ARG A 38 -12.89 -2.88 -1.32
CA ARG A 38 -13.84 -2.37 -2.32
C ARG A 38 -14.55 -3.48 -3.09
N ILE A 39 -13.87 -4.60 -3.33
CA ILE A 39 -14.42 -5.78 -4.02
C ILE A 39 -14.96 -6.85 -3.07
N GLY A 40 -15.19 -6.50 -1.79
CA GLY A 40 -15.77 -7.40 -0.79
C GLY A 40 -14.78 -8.38 -0.15
N LEU A 41 -13.47 -8.27 -0.43
CA LEU A 41 -12.43 -9.16 0.07
C LEU A 41 -11.72 -8.58 1.31
N ARG A 42 -12.43 -8.48 2.44
CA ARG A 42 -11.85 -7.93 3.69
C ARG A 42 -11.31 -9.04 4.62
N ARG A 43 -10.32 -8.69 5.45
CA ARG A 43 -9.79 -9.58 6.49
C ARG A 43 -10.91 -10.01 7.44
N GLY A 44 -10.83 -11.25 7.92
CA GLY A 44 -11.84 -11.81 8.84
C GLY A 44 -13.13 -12.29 8.17
N ILE A 45 -13.35 -12.02 6.86
CA ILE A 45 -14.41 -12.69 6.11
C ILE A 45 -13.85 -13.97 5.48
N ARG A 46 -14.55 -15.09 5.71
CA ARG A 46 -14.26 -16.36 5.05
C ARG A 46 -14.94 -16.40 3.68
N HIS A 47 -14.15 -16.39 2.61
CA HIS A 47 -14.65 -16.57 1.26
C HIS A 47 -14.61 -18.05 0.89
N ILE A 48 -15.68 -18.78 1.23
CA ILE A 48 -15.77 -20.23 1.00
C ILE A 48 -16.19 -20.54 -0.44
N SER A 49 -16.77 -19.57 -1.16
CA SER A 49 -17.16 -19.71 -2.57
C SER A 49 -17.14 -18.37 -3.32
N ALA A 50 -17.07 -18.44 -4.65
CA ALA A 50 -17.15 -17.27 -5.53
C ALA A 50 -18.48 -16.50 -5.36
N ASP A 51 -19.58 -17.21 -5.08
CA ASP A 51 -20.89 -16.59 -4.86
C ASP A 51 -20.96 -15.82 -3.55
N MET A 52 -20.29 -16.30 -2.50
CA MET A 52 -20.19 -15.54 -1.25
C MET A 52 -19.34 -14.26 -1.44
N ALA A 53 -18.28 -14.31 -2.25
CA ALA A 53 -17.51 -13.11 -2.60
C ALA A 53 -18.35 -12.10 -3.39
N ARG A 54 -19.16 -12.55 -4.36
CA ARG A 54 -20.11 -11.69 -5.11
C ARG A 54 -21.19 -11.10 -4.21
N ALA A 55 -21.76 -11.90 -3.30
CA ALA A 55 -22.75 -11.43 -2.34
C ALA A 55 -22.16 -10.37 -1.40
N ASN A 56 -20.93 -10.55 -0.91
CA ASN A 56 -20.24 -9.55 -0.08
C ASN A 56 -19.88 -8.28 -0.86
N PHE A 57 -19.60 -8.38 -2.16
CA PHE A 57 -19.43 -7.21 -3.01
C PHE A 57 -20.75 -6.45 -3.24
N ALA A 58 -21.84 -7.18 -3.47
CA ALA A 58 -23.17 -6.65 -3.75
C ALA A 58 -23.89 -6.11 -2.51
N ALA A 59 -23.63 -6.69 -1.34
CA ALA A 59 -23.94 -6.13 -0.05
C ALA A 59 -23.21 -4.79 0.01
N LYS A 60 -23.95 -3.70 -0.21
CA LYS A 60 -23.44 -2.33 -0.13
C LYS A 60 -23.08 -2.06 1.33
N ASP A 61 -21.94 -2.59 1.76
CA ASP A 61 -21.39 -2.34 3.09
C ASP A 61 -21.09 -0.84 3.16
N ILE A 62 -21.96 -0.12 3.86
CA ILE A 62 -21.90 1.34 4.03
C ILE A 62 -20.69 1.70 4.89
N ASP A 63 -20.25 0.81 5.77
CA ASP A 63 -19.16 0.99 6.73
C ASP A 63 -17.94 0.13 6.37
N LYS A 64 -17.46 0.26 5.12
CA LYS A 64 -16.20 -0.39 4.72
C LYS A 64 -15.06 0.13 5.59
N PRO A 65 -14.37 -0.74 6.36
CA PRO A 65 -13.27 -0.33 7.23
C PRO A 65 -12.02 -0.08 6.38
N PHE A 66 -11.99 1.03 5.66
CA PHE A 66 -10.83 1.40 4.86
C PHE A 66 -9.64 1.67 5.78
N GLU A 67 -8.51 1.12 5.38
CA GLU A 67 -7.24 1.28 6.06
C GLU A 67 -6.61 2.62 5.68
N GLU A 68 -5.97 3.27 6.64
CA GLU A 68 -5.11 4.42 6.41
C GLU A 68 -3.65 4.01 6.52
N ALA A 69 -2.80 4.62 5.70
CA ALA A 69 -1.36 4.48 5.89
C ALA A 69 -0.95 5.07 7.24
N PRO A 70 0.07 4.52 7.91
CA PRO A 70 0.50 5.05 9.20
C PRO A 70 0.96 6.52 9.05
N PRO A 71 0.58 7.44 9.96
CA PRO A 71 0.82 8.88 9.78
C PRO A 71 2.28 9.29 9.59
N TRP A 72 3.24 8.50 10.11
CA TRP A 72 4.66 8.79 9.92
C TRP A 72 5.07 8.69 8.44
N ALA A 73 4.47 7.79 7.66
CA ALA A 73 4.82 7.58 6.26
C ALA A 73 4.54 8.85 5.45
N ALA A 74 3.42 9.53 5.75
CA ALA A 74 3.05 10.77 5.09
C ALA A 74 4.09 11.89 5.26
N ASN A 75 4.85 11.88 6.36
CA ASN A 75 5.85 12.88 6.71
C ASN A 75 7.25 12.60 6.15
N VAL A 76 7.46 11.47 5.48
CA VAL A 76 8.76 11.15 4.87
C VAL A 76 8.90 11.93 3.54
N PRO A 77 9.90 12.82 3.42
CA PRO A 77 10.08 13.65 2.23
C PRO A 77 10.55 12.82 1.03
N ALA A 78 10.52 13.44 -0.15
CA ALA A 78 11.17 12.87 -1.33
C ALA A 78 12.70 12.94 -1.20
N LEU A 79 13.37 12.00 -1.86
CA LEU A 79 14.84 11.98 -1.93
C LEU A 79 15.37 13.16 -2.77
N PRO A 80 16.60 13.64 -2.51
CA PRO A 80 17.18 14.73 -3.28
C PRO A 80 17.32 14.37 -4.77
N GLU A 81 17.67 13.12 -5.07
CA GLU A 81 17.84 12.58 -6.42
C GLU A 81 16.93 11.38 -6.68
N TRP A 82 16.76 11.02 -7.96
CA TRP A 82 16.04 9.82 -8.34
C TRP A 82 16.84 8.56 -8.01
N VAL A 83 16.23 7.66 -7.24
CA VAL A 83 16.81 6.35 -6.91
C VAL A 83 16.11 5.27 -7.72
N PHE A 84 16.88 4.40 -8.37
CA PHE A 84 16.39 3.26 -9.13
C PHE A 84 16.63 1.99 -8.33
N LEU A 85 15.58 1.25 -7.96
CA LEU A 85 15.73 0.04 -7.15
C LEU A 85 16.26 -1.15 -7.97
N GLU A 86 16.00 -1.18 -9.27
CA GLU A 86 16.47 -2.25 -10.16
C GLU A 86 17.72 -1.83 -10.93
N LYS A 87 18.66 -2.77 -11.11
CA LYS A 87 19.74 -2.64 -12.10
C LYS A 87 19.16 -2.93 -13.50
N GLY A 88 18.83 -1.90 -14.26
CA GLY A 88 18.45 -2.03 -15.67
C GLY A 88 17.46 -0.95 -16.14
N ASN A 89 17.59 -0.55 -17.40
CA ASN A 89 16.90 0.60 -18.00
C ASN A 89 15.42 0.36 -18.39
N VAL A 90 14.78 -0.71 -17.92
CA VAL A 90 13.45 -1.09 -18.43
C VAL A 90 12.33 -0.38 -17.66
N VAL A 91 12.23 0.93 -17.86
CA VAL A 91 11.07 1.70 -17.43
C VAL A 91 9.89 1.33 -18.33
N ASN A 92 8.81 0.79 -17.76
CA ASN A 92 7.54 0.69 -18.49
C ASN A 92 6.71 1.95 -18.17
N PRO A 93 6.66 2.95 -19.07
CA PRO A 93 6.03 4.24 -18.81
C PRO A 93 4.50 4.16 -18.63
N LYS A 94 3.89 3.02 -18.95
CA LYS A 94 2.44 2.82 -18.85
C LYS A 94 1.96 2.35 -17.48
N ARG A 95 2.85 2.20 -16.48
CA ARG A 95 2.47 1.72 -15.13
C ARG A 95 2.59 2.81 -14.06
N ILE A 96 1.63 2.80 -13.14
CA ILE A 96 1.67 3.63 -11.94
C ILE A 96 2.90 3.20 -11.12
N ASN A 97 3.81 4.14 -10.88
CA ASN A 97 4.93 3.94 -9.95
C ASN A 97 4.45 4.34 -8.53
N PRO A 98 4.21 3.38 -7.62
CA PRO A 98 3.71 3.68 -6.28
C PRO A 98 4.72 4.45 -5.42
N PHE A 99 5.99 4.49 -5.83
CA PHE A 99 7.08 5.14 -5.13
C PHE A 99 7.41 6.55 -5.67
N ALA A 100 6.72 7.01 -6.72
CA ALA A 100 7.02 8.28 -7.40
C ALA A 100 6.97 9.50 -6.45
N LYS A 101 6.09 9.47 -5.43
CA LYS A 101 6.01 10.50 -4.39
C LYS A 101 7.37 10.78 -3.74
N ARG A 102 8.27 9.79 -3.68
CA ARG A 102 9.57 9.89 -3.01
C ARG A 102 10.76 9.87 -3.96
N ARG A 103 10.53 10.11 -5.26
CA ARG A 103 11.56 10.05 -6.31
C ARG A 103 12.29 8.71 -6.35
N ILE A 104 11.58 7.63 -6.07
CA ILE A 104 12.07 6.28 -6.25
C ILE A 104 11.40 5.71 -7.50
N MET A 105 12.19 5.15 -8.39
CA MET A 105 11.75 4.38 -9.53
C MET A 105 11.86 2.89 -9.17
N SER A 106 10.72 2.20 -9.25
CA SER A 106 10.68 0.75 -9.25
C SER A 106 9.87 0.27 -10.43
N ILE A 107 10.41 -0.69 -11.16
CA ILE A 107 9.72 -1.43 -12.21
C ILE A 107 8.84 -2.48 -11.53
N VAL A 108 7.81 -2.05 -10.79
CA VAL A 108 6.77 -2.99 -10.30
C VAL A 108 5.87 -3.35 -11.49
N ALA A 109 6.41 -4.15 -12.42
CA ALA A 109 5.73 -4.46 -13.67
C ALA A 109 5.31 -5.92 -13.83
N LEU A 110 5.56 -6.88 -12.94
CA LEU A 110 5.03 -8.24 -13.20
C LEU A 110 4.63 -9.10 -12.01
N GLN A 111 5.00 -8.80 -10.77
CA GLN A 111 4.79 -9.78 -9.68
C GLN A 111 3.47 -9.68 -8.91
N LEU A 112 2.68 -8.61 -9.05
CA LEU A 112 1.40 -8.47 -8.31
C LEU A 112 0.15 -8.81 -9.14
N ARG A 113 0.29 -9.44 -10.31
CA ARG A 113 -0.86 -9.92 -11.11
C ARG A 113 -1.35 -11.33 -10.71
N ASN A 114 -0.70 -11.99 -9.74
CA ASN A 114 -1.06 -13.33 -9.27
C ASN A 114 -1.62 -13.33 -7.84
N ILE A 115 -2.58 -12.43 -7.53
CA ILE A 115 -3.43 -12.55 -6.33
C ILE A 115 -4.85 -12.12 -6.68
#